data_AF-A0A7S1XLP6-F1
#
_entry.id   AF-A0A7S1XLP6-F1
#
_cell.length_a   1.000
_cell.length_b   1.000
_cell.length_c   1.000
_cell.angle_alpha   90.00
_cell.angle_beta   90.00
_cell.angle_gamma   90.00
#
_symmetry.space_group_name_H-M   'P 1'
#
loop_
_entity.id
_entity.type
_entity.pdbx_description
1 polymer ?
#
loop_
_entity_poly.entity_id
_entity_poly.type
_entity_poly.pdbx_seq_one_letter_code
_entity_poly.pdbx_strand_id
1 'polypeptide(L)'
;EEQSRGAEADAGALDEPSAHALRELRIFLRAVLHELRKERKFAPFLKPVDPEEAPDYYALVKRPLDLETMRMKVDRGEYETYALFMADLERLKSNAERYHPLGGRDVRGRQIVHASYNLIDQASSMGHRFKRRLGYDLFQRCEDIRARRRAASGNPHPEARRSRLL
;
A
#
# COMPACT_ATOMS: atom_id res chain seq x y z
N GLU A 1 16.61 37.11 24.29
CA GLU A 1 15.81 36.72 23.10
C GLU A 1 16.14 35.31 22.59
N GLU A 2 16.54 34.37 23.45
CA GLU A 2 16.95 33.00 23.04
C GLU A 2 15.98 31.89 23.44
N GLN A 3 14.83 32.22 24.04
CA GLN A 3 13.88 31.21 24.54
C GLN A 3 12.71 30.90 23.60
N SER A 4 12.57 31.59 22.44
CA SER A 4 11.42 31.36 21.55
C SER A 4 11.69 30.45 20.34
N ARG A 5 12.94 30.02 20.10
CA ARG A 5 13.29 29.17 18.93
C ARG A 5 13.15 27.66 19.16
N GLY A 6 12.93 27.21 20.39
CA GLY A 6 12.83 25.79 20.74
C GLY A 6 11.45 25.17 20.59
N ALA A 7 10.38 25.96 20.50
CA ALA A 7 9.00 25.44 20.55
C ALA A 7 8.39 25.11 19.18
N GLU A 8 8.94 25.65 18.08
CA GLU A 8 8.37 25.44 16.73
C GLU A 8 8.92 24.20 16.00
N ALA A 9 10.01 23.59 16.49
CA ALA A 9 10.60 22.40 15.88
C ALA A 9 9.87 21.09 16.23
N ASP A 10 9.01 21.10 17.25
CA ASP A 10 8.39 19.89 17.82
C ASP A 10 6.98 19.60 17.29
N ALA A 11 6.31 20.57 16.67
CA ALA A 11 4.91 20.45 16.23
C ALA A 11 4.69 19.44 15.07
N GLY A 12 5.77 18.98 14.42
CA GLY A 12 5.72 18.02 13.31
C GLY A 12 6.46 16.69 13.57
N ALA A 13 7.15 16.56 14.71
CA ALA A 13 7.90 15.35 15.03
C ALA A 13 6.95 14.27 15.54
N LEU A 14 7.01 13.07 14.95
CA LEU A 14 6.29 11.91 15.47
C LEU A 14 6.91 11.51 16.81
N ASP A 15 6.07 11.16 17.80
CA ASP A 15 6.56 10.51 19.01
C ASP A 15 7.34 9.24 18.66
N GLU A 16 8.40 8.94 19.40
CA GLU A 16 9.29 7.82 19.10
C GLU A 16 8.53 6.47 18.98
N PRO A 17 7.53 6.15 19.84
CA PRO A 17 6.69 4.97 19.66
C PRO A 17 5.94 4.92 18.32
N SER A 18 5.40 6.04 17.83
CA SER A 18 4.77 6.12 16.51
C SER A 18 5.78 6.00 15.37
N ALA A 19 6.92 6.67 15.48
CA ALA A 19 8.00 6.60 14.50
C ALA A 19 8.58 5.17 14.38
N HIS A 20 8.65 4.44 15.50
CA HIS A 20 9.06 3.05 15.55
C HIS A 20 8.05 2.13 14.84
N ALA A 21 6.76 2.25 15.15
CA ALA A 21 5.71 1.45 14.50
C ALA A 21 5.70 1.64 12.97
N LEU A 22 5.83 2.88 12.49
CA LEU A 22 5.91 3.14 11.05
C LEU A 22 7.20 2.60 10.42
N ARG A 23 8.32 2.56 11.15
CA ARG A 23 9.55 1.88 10.70
C ARG A 23 9.32 0.38 10.55
N GLU A 24 8.73 -0.27 11.55
CA GLU A 24 8.41 -1.70 11.48
C GLU A 24 7.47 -2.02 10.31
N LEU A 25 6.46 -1.17 10.08
CA LEU A 25 5.57 -1.31 8.94
C LEU A 25 6.38 -1.27 7.63
N ARG A 26 7.24 -0.26 7.44
CA ARG A 26 8.06 -0.17 6.22
C ARG A 26 8.98 -1.39 6.04
N ILE A 27 9.58 -1.91 7.11
CA ILE A 27 10.39 -3.13 7.06
C ILE A 27 9.55 -4.31 6.56
N PHE A 28 8.35 -4.49 7.12
CA PHE A 28 7.43 -5.54 6.70
C PHE A 28 7.00 -5.39 5.24
N LEU A 29 6.57 -4.20 4.81
CA LEU A 29 6.15 -3.97 3.42
C LEU A 29 7.29 -4.23 2.41
N ARG A 30 8.53 -3.86 2.77
CA ARG A 30 9.71 -4.19 1.96
C ARG A 30 9.94 -5.68 1.84
N ALA A 31 9.71 -6.44 2.91
CA ALA A 31 9.82 -7.90 2.89
C ALA A 31 8.75 -8.52 1.99
N VAL A 32 7.50 -8.02 2.05
CA VAL A 32 6.42 -8.46 1.15
C VAL A 32 6.81 -8.23 -0.31
N LEU A 33 7.20 -7.01 -0.68
CA LEU A 33 7.62 -6.69 -2.06
C LEU A 33 8.81 -7.54 -2.52
N HIS A 34 9.75 -7.86 -1.61
CA HIS A 34 10.88 -8.72 -1.91
C HIS A 34 10.44 -10.16 -2.22
N GLU A 35 9.52 -10.74 -1.45
CA GLU A 35 9.01 -12.09 -1.71
C GLU A 35 8.20 -12.15 -3.01
N LEU A 36 7.35 -11.15 -3.28
CA LEU A 36 6.62 -11.07 -4.54
C LEU A 36 7.59 -10.98 -5.74
N ARG A 37 8.66 -10.20 -5.66
CA ARG A 37 9.60 -10.06 -6.77
C ARG A 37 10.31 -11.37 -7.15
N LYS A 38 10.42 -12.35 -6.25
CA LYS A 38 11.09 -13.64 -6.54
C LYS A 38 10.28 -14.54 -7.47
N GLU A 39 8.97 -14.37 -7.53
CA GLU A 39 8.11 -15.29 -8.26
C GLU A 39 7.93 -14.88 -9.71
N ARG A 40 8.33 -15.76 -10.64
CA ARG A 40 8.23 -15.52 -12.08
C ARG A 40 6.81 -15.16 -12.55
N LYS A 41 5.78 -15.70 -11.89
CA LYS A 41 4.37 -15.42 -12.23
C LYS A 41 3.98 -13.96 -12.02
N PHE A 42 4.73 -13.22 -11.21
CA PHE A 42 4.50 -11.79 -10.96
C PHE A 42 5.33 -10.87 -11.84
N ALA A 43 6.12 -11.41 -12.79
CA ALA A 43 6.90 -10.62 -13.75
C ALA A 43 6.11 -9.47 -14.43
N PRO A 44 4.84 -9.67 -14.86
CA PRO A 44 4.04 -8.61 -15.48
C PRO A 44 3.76 -7.39 -14.60
N PHE A 45 3.94 -7.50 -13.27
CA PHE A 45 3.67 -6.42 -12.32
C PHE A 45 4.94 -5.74 -11.80
N LEU A 46 6.14 -6.17 -12.22
CA LEU A 46 7.39 -5.70 -11.63
C LEU A 46 7.76 -4.27 -12.01
N LYS A 47 7.37 -3.84 -13.21
CA LYS A 47 7.70 -2.54 -13.81
C LYS A 47 6.46 -1.92 -14.44
N PRO A 48 6.45 -0.61 -14.72
CA PRO A 48 5.41 0.01 -15.52
C PRO A 48 5.22 -0.73 -16.85
N VAL A 49 3.97 -0.83 -17.31
CA VAL A 49 3.66 -1.44 -18.61
C VAL A 49 4.26 -0.59 -19.72
N ASP A 50 4.99 -1.23 -20.63
CA ASP A 50 5.61 -0.53 -21.75
C ASP A 50 4.55 -0.14 -22.80
N PRO A 51 4.39 1.16 -23.14
CA PRO A 51 3.45 1.58 -24.17
C PRO A 51 3.81 1.07 -25.58
N GLU A 52 5.04 0.65 -25.85
CA GLU A 52 5.40 0.00 -27.11
C GLU A 52 4.88 -1.45 -27.17
N GLU A 53 4.90 -2.17 -26.04
CA GLU A 53 4.36 -3.53 -25.94
C GLU A 53 2.82 -3.55 -25.82
N ALA A 54 2.23 -2.49 -25.26
CA ALA A 54 0.79 -2.37 -25.02
C ALA A 54 0.26 -0.94 -25.34
N PRO A 55 0.09 -0.58 -26.63
CA PRO A 55 -0.20 0.79 -27.05
C PRO A 55 -1.52 1.39 -26.53
N ASP A 56 -2.51 0.56 -26.26
CA ASP A 56 -3.83 0.96 -25.77
C ASP A 56 -3.97 0.89 -24.23
N TYR A 57 -2.94 0.42 -23.53
CA TYR A 57 -2.99 0.19 -22.08
C TYR A 57 -3.38 1.44 -21.30
N TYR A 58 -2.71 2.56 -21.53
CA TYR A 58 -2.96 3.82 -20.82
C TYR A 58 -4.26 4.52 -21.24
N ALA A 59 -4.84 4.14 -22.39
CA ALA A 59 -6.18 4.57 -22.77
C ALA A 59 -7.24 3.84 -21.92
N LEU A 60 -7.03 2.56 -21.60
CA LEU A 60 -7.97 1.73 -20.84
C LEU A 60 -7.77 1.83 -19.32
N VAL A 61 -6.52 1.82 -18.86
CA VAL A 61 -6.12 1.83 -17.45
C VAL A 61 -5.77 3.26 -17.01
N LYS A 62 -6.66 3.86 -16.22
CA LYS A 62 -6.56 5.27 -15.82
C LYS A 62 -5.64 5.53 -14.62
N ARG A 63 -5.33 4.51 -13.82
CA ARG A 63 -4.49 4.62 -12.62
C ARG A 63 -3.41 3.54 -12.64
N PRO A 64 -2.46 3.60 -13.57
CA PRO A 64 -1.39 2.61 -13.68
C PRO A 64 -0.58 2.51 -12.37
N LEU A 65 -0.06 1.33 -12.11
CA LEU A 65 0.77 1.00 -10.96
C LEU A 65 1.58 -0.26 -11.28
N ASP A 66 2.69 -0.41 -10.59
CA ASP A 66 3.59 -1.56 -10.63
C ASP A 66 4.32 -1.69 -9.27
N LEU A 67 4.99 -2.82 -9.04
CA LEU A 67 5.66 -3.13 -7.79
C LEU A 67 6.93 -2.30 -7.54
N GLU A 68 7.58 -1.76 -8.58
CA GLU A 68 8.70 -0.82 -8.46
C GLU A 68 8.21 0.55 -7.95
N THR A 69 7.12 1.06 -8.51
CA THR A 69 6.43 2.26 -8.00
C THR A 69 5.99 2.04 -6.55
N MET A 70 5.37 0.89 -6.23
CA MET A 70 5.02 0.57 -4.83
C MET A 70 6.26 0.54 -3.92
N ARG A 71 7.41 0.03 -4.40
CA ARG A 71 8.65 0.06 -3.62
C ARG A 71 9.08 1.48 -3.30
N MET A 72 9.06 2.38 -4.27
CA MET A 72 9.36 3.80 -4.05
C MET A 72 8.43 4.45 -3.03
N LYS A 73 7.12 4.12 -3.09
CA LYS A 73 6.13 4.59 -2.11
C LYS A 73 6.43 4.11 -0.68
N VAL A 74 6.89 2.86 -0.52
CA VAL A 74 7.34 2.35 0.79
C VAL A 74 8.55 3.14 1.28
N ASP A 75 9.53 3.41 0.40
CA ASP A 75 10.76 4.11 0.77
C ASP A 75 10.51 5.58 1.15
N ARG A 76 9.54 6.23 0.50
CA ARG A 76 9.05 7.58 0.83
C ARG A 76 8.11 7.62 2.04
N GLY A 77 7.73 6.47 2.59
CA GLY A 77 6.81 6.40 3.74
C GLY A 77 5.36 6.76 3.40
N GLU A 78 4.95 6.66 2.13
CA GLU A 78 3.59 7.00 1.67
C GLU A 78 2.54 5.96 2.12
N TYR A 79 2.97 4.74 2.45
CA TYR A 79 2.11 3.73 3.07
C TYR A 79 2.16 3.87 4.59
N GLU A 80 1.34 4.78 5.12
CA GLU A 80 1.17 4.96 6.56
C GLU A 80 0.45 3.78 7.22
N THR A 81 -0.25 2.96 6.45
CA THR A 81 -0.98 1.78 6.96
C THR A 81 -0.89 0.61 6.00
N TYR A 82 -1.05 -0.61 6.52
CA TYR A 82 -1.09 -1.82 5.71
C TYR A 82 -2.26 -1.81 4.71
N ALA A 83 -3.40 -1.24 5.09
CA ALA A 83 -4.56 -1.11 4.22
C ALA A 83 -4.26 -0.27 2.96
N LEU A 84 -3.47 0.80 3.09
CA LEU A 84 -3.05 1.60 1.93
C LEU A 84 -2.17 0.80 0.95
N PHE A 85 -1.31 -0.06 1.46
CA PHE A 85 -0.49 -0.95 0.65
C PHE A 85 -1.35 -2.01 -0.06
N MET A 86 -2.27 -2.65 0.67
CA MET A 86 -3.19 -3.64 0.10
C MET A 86 -4.12 -3.03 -0.96
N ALA A 87 -4.58 -1.79 -0.76
CA ALA A 87 -5.39 -1.07 -1.75
C ALA A 87 -4.65 -0.86 -3.08
N ASP A 88 -3.32 -0.72 -3.04
CA ASP A 88 -2.50 -0.63 -4.24
C ASP A 88 -2.28 -2.00 -4.91
N LEU A 89 -2.19 -3.09 -4.16
CA LEU A 89 -2.23 -4.44 -4.74
C LEU A 89 -3.59 -4.74 -5.40
N GLU A 90 -4.70 -4.34 -4.77
CA GLU A 90 -6.04 -4.41 -5.36
C GLU A 90 -6.16 -3.56 -6.63
N ARG A 91 -5.44 -2.44 -6.70
CA ARG A 91 -5.35 -1.63 -7.92
C ARG A 91 -4.59 -2.37 -9.04
N LEU A 92 -3.51 -3.10 -8.73
CA LEU A 92 -2.85 -3.96 -9.73
C LEU A 92 -3.81 -5.01 -10.29
N LYS A 93 -4.56 -5.69 -9.41
CA LYS A 93 -5.61 -6.63 -9.81
C LYS A 93 -6.67 -5.98 -10.69
N SER A 94 -7.24 -4.85 -10.24
CA SER A 94 -8.28 -4.14 -10.99
C SER A 94 -7.79 -3.69 -12.37
N ASN A 95 -6.53 -3.25 -12.47
CA ASN A 95 -5.92 -2.88 -13.76
C ASN A 95 -5.75 -4.10 -14.67
N ALA A 96 -5.31 -5.24 -14.12
CA ALA A 96 -5.17 -6.49 -14.88
C ALA A 96 -6.52 -6.99 -15.41
N GLU A 97 -7.56 -7.01 -14.58
CA GLU A 97 -8.91 -7.41 -14.98
C GLU A 97 -9.52 -6.48 -16.04
N ARG A 98 -9.23 -5.18 -15.93
CA ARG A 98 -9.72 -4.19 -16.88
C ARG A 98 -9.05 -4.29 -18.26
N TYR A 99 -7.76 -4.60 -18.29
CA TYR A 99 -7.02 -4.74 -19.54
C TYR A 99 -7.17 -6.14 -20.17
N HIS A 100 -7.30 -7.19 -19.35
CA HIS A 100 -7.46 -8.57 -19.79
C HIS A 100 -8.80 -9.19 -19.34
N PRO A 101 -9.89 -9.00 -20.09
CA PRO A 101 -11.19 -9.56 -19.73
C PRO A 101 -11.22 -11.10 -19.82
N LEU A 102 -11.82 -11.75 -18.82
CA LEU A 102 -11.82 -13.22 -18.63
C LEU A 102 -12.53 -14.00 -19.75
N GLY A 103 -13.40 -13.37 -20.54
CA GLY A 103 -14.15 -13.99 -21.63
C GLY A 103 -13.40 -14.10 -22.97
N GLY A 104 -12.19 -13.55 -23.08
CA GLY A 104 -11.41 -13.54 -24.32
C GLY A 104 -10.60 -14.82 -24.54
N ARG A 105 -10.06 -14.97 -25.76
CA ARG A 105 -9.10 -16.06 -26.11
C ARG A 105 -7.68 -15.83 -25.59
N ASP A 106 -7.41 -14.68 -24.96
CA ASP A 106 -6.09 -14.31 -24.43
C ASP A 106 -5.68 -15.16 -23.21
N VAL A 107 -4.99 -16.27 -23.48
CA VAL A 107 -4.47 -17.19 -22.46
C VAL A 107 -3.48 -16.47 -21.53
N ARG A 108 -2.62 -15.61 -22.07
CA ARG A 108 -1.60 -14.89 -21.31
C ARG A 108 -2.26 -13.87 -20.39
N GLY A 109 -3.22 -13.11 -20.89
CA GLY A 109 -4.03 -12.19 -20.09
C GLY A 109 -4.75 -12.87 -18.94
N ARG A 110 -5.35 -14.05 -19.17
CA ARG A 110 -5.94 -14.84 -18.06
C ARG A 110 -4.90 -15.21 -17.01
N GLN A 111 -3.71 -15.67 -17.41
CA GLN A 111 -2.62 -15.96 -16.47
C GLN A 111 -2.19 -14.73 -15.67
N ILE A 112 -2.14 -13.55 -16.31
CA ILE A 112 -1.85 -12.27 -15.64
C ILE A 112 -2.93 -11.97 -14.59
N VAL A 113 -4.21 -12.10 -14.95
CA VAL A 113 -5.32 -11.90 -14.00
C VAL A 113 -5.19 -12.87 -12.82
N HIS A 114 -5.01 -14.17 -13.06
CA HIS A 114 -4.80 -15.16 -11.99
C HIS A 114 -3.59 -14.82 -11.11
N ALA A 115 -2.49 -14.36 -11.70
CA ALA A 115 -1.32 -13.91 -10.96
C ALA A 115 -1.64 -12.69 -10.07
N SER A 116 -2.54 -11.81 -10.48
CA SER A 116 -2.94 -10.67 -9.65
C SER A 116 -3.71 -11.07 -8.37
N TYR A 117 -4.55 -12.11 -8.43
CA TYR A 117 -5.19 -12.67 -7.22
C TYR A 117 -4.13 -13.24 -6.27
N ASN A 118 -3.17 -13.98 -6.81
CA ASN A 118 -2.08 -14.56 -6.02
C ASN A 118 -1.20 -13.50 -5.33
N LEU A 119 -1.03 -12.29 -5.90
CA LEU A 119 -0.32 -11.19 -5.23
C LEU A 119 -0.98 -10.84 -3.89
N ILE A 120 -2.32 -10.68 -3.91
CA ILE A 120 -3.12 -10.28 -2.75
C ILE A 120 -3.10 -11.38 -1.70
N ASP A 121 -3.31 -12.63 -2.11
CA ASP A 121 -3.31 -13.78 -1.19
C ASP A 121 -1.95 -13.93 -0.49
N GLN A 122 -0.86 -13.80 -1.24
CA GLN A 122 0.49 -13.93 -0.70
C GLN A 122 0.83 -12.79 0.26
N ALA A 123 0.49 -11.55 -0.10
CA ALA A 123 0.66 -10.40 0.80
C ALA A 123 -0.18 -10.53 2.08
N SER A 124 -1.42 -10.99 1.95
CA SER A 124 -2.35 -11.22 3.08
C SER A 124 -1.84 -12.33 4.00
N SER A 125 -1.36 -13.43 3.41
CA SER A 125 -0.78 -14.57 4.12
C SER A 125 0.48 -14.15 4.91
N MET A 126 1.34 -13.34 4.30
CA MET A 126 2.49 -12.73 5.00
C MET A 126 2.06 -11.81 6.13
N GLY A 127 1.03 -10.97 5.90
CA GLY A 127 0.46 -10.10 6.92
C GLY A 127 -0.07 -10.86 8.13
N HIS A 128 -0.82 -11.94 7.90
CA HIS A 128 -1.32 -12.81 8.96
C HIS A 128 -0.18 -13.44 9.78
N ARG A 129 0.82 -14.04 9.13
CA ARG A 129 2.00 -14.61 9.82
C ARG A 129 2.78 -13.56 10.60
N PHE A 130 2.91 -12.36 10.04
CA PHE A 130 3.62 -11.26 10.67
C PHE A 130 2.94 -10.80 11.97
N LYS A 131 1.62 -10.60 11.96
CA LYS A 131 0.84 -10.31 13.19
C LYS A 131 1.04 -11.37 14.27
N ARG A 132 0.95 -12.65 13.89
CA ARG A 132 1.16 -13.76 14.83
C ARG A 132 2.56 -13.80 15.42
N ARG A 133 3.59 -13.46 14.63
CA ARG A 133 4.99 -13.46 15.09
C ARG A 133 5.33 -12.29 16.01
N LEU A 134 4.75 -11.11 15.77
CA LEU A 134 4.96 -9.94 16.64
C LEU A 134 4.27 -10.06 18.00
N GLY A 135 3.16 -10.81 18.08
CA GLY A 135 2.37 -10.94 19.30
C GLY A 135 1.47 -9.73 19.60
N TYR A 136 1.42 -8.73 18.71
CA TYR A 136 0.52 -7.58 18.79
C TYR A 136 0.13 -7.08 17.39
N ASP A 137 -0.94 -6.29 17.29
CA ASP A 137 -1.44 -5.79 15.99
C ASP A 137 -0.75 -4.48 15.57
N LEU A 138 0.40 -4.60 14.90
CA LEU A 138 1.10 -3.46 14.31
C LEU A 138 0.21 -2.69 13.32
N PHE A 139 -0.64 -3.38 12.56
CA PHE A 139 -1.42 -2.73 11.50
C PHE A 139 -2.50 -1.84 12.09
N GLN A 140 -3.17 -2.31 13.16
CA GLN A 140 -4.11 -1.47 13.90
C GLN A 140 -3.41 -0.25 14.52
N ARG A 141 -2.24 -0.45 15.13
CA ARG A 141 -1.45 0.65 15.68
C ARG A 141 -1.11 1.72 14.63
N CYS A 142 -0.80 1.29 13.39
CA CYS A 142 -0.54 2.23 12.29
C CYS A 142 -1.81 2.99 11.85
N GLU A 143 -2.97 2.35 11.83
CA GLU A 143 -4.25 3.03 11.59
C GLU A 143 -4.53 4.09 12.65
N ASP A 144 -4.29 3.78 13.93
CA ASP A 144 -4.49 4.74 15.03
C ASP A 144 -3.55 5.94 14.90
N ILE A 145 -2.28 5.72 14.54
CA ILE A 145 -1.30 6.79 14.27
C ILE A 145 -1.82 7.70 13.14
N ARG A 146 -2.25 7.12 12.03
CA ARG A 146 -2.77 7.87 10.88
C ARG A 146 -4.05 8.64 11.24
N ALA A 147 -4.94 8.04 12.03
CA ALA A 147 -6.18 8.69 12.49
C ALA A 147 -5.88 9.91 13.37
N ARG A 148 -4.96 9.78 14.33
CA ARG A 148 -4.50 10.89 15.19
C ARG A 148 -3.91 12.04 14.37
N ARG A 149 -3.05 11.73 13.39
CA ARG A 149 -2.47 12.75 12.48
C ARG A 149 -3.55 13.49 11.70
N ARG A 150 -4.52 12.77 11.13
CA ARG A 150 -5.63 13.36 10.39
C ARG A 150 -6.52 14.26 11.24
N ALA A 151 -6.79 13.85 12.47
CA ALA A 151 -7.53 14.66 13.44
C ALA A 151 -6.78 15.96 13.79
N ALA A 152 -5.46 15.88 14.02
CA ALA A 152 -4.62 17.05 14.30
C ALA A 152 -4.54 18.01 13.10
N SER A 153 -4.58 17.49 11.86
CA SER A 153 -4.60 18.30 10.63
C SER A 153 -5.99 18.87 10.27
N GLY A 154 -7.01 18.70 11.12
CA GLY A 154 -8.35 19.25 10.88
C GLY A 154 -9.18 18.51 9.81
N ASN A 155 -8.79 17.29 9.40
CA ASN A 155 -9.50 16.51 8.38
C ASN A 155 -9.96 15.14 8.94
N PRO A 156 -11.10 15.09 9.67
CA PRO A 156 -11.53 13.89 10.37
C PRO A 156 -12.02 12.77 9.42
N HIS A 157 -11.80 11.52 9.85
CA HIS A 157 -12.26 10.30 9.17
C HIS A 157 -13.80 10.31 8.98
N PRO A 158 -14.35 9.86 7.83
CA PRO A 158 -15.79 9.91 7.56
C PRO A 158 -16.65 9.13 8.58
N GLU A 159 -16.11 8.10 9.23
CA GLU A 159 -16.86 7.34 10.26
C GLU A 159 -17.02 8.10 11.59
N ALA A 160 -16.15 9.07 11.90
CA ALA A 160 -16.28 9.87 13.12
C ALA A 160 -17.47 10.85 13.08
N ARG A 161 -18.12 11.01 11.92
CA ARG A 161 -19.31 11.86 11.76
C ARG A 161 -20.61 11.16 12.19
N ARG A 162 -20.64 9.83 12.31
CA ARG A 162 -21.87 9.09 12.63
C ARG A 162 -22.21 9.05 14.11
N SER A 163 -21.23 9.20 14.99
CA SER A 163 -21.44 9.10 16.45
C SER A 163 -21.76 10.43 17.15
N ARG A 164 -22.08 11.49 16.40
CA ARG A 164 -22.33 12.84 16.95
C ARG A 164 -23.76 13.35 16.70
N LEU A 165 -24.69 12.46 16.35
CA LEU A 165 -26.10 12.76 16.07
C LEU A 165 -27.10 11.86 16.83
N LEU A 166 -26.68 11.27 17.95
CA LEU A 166 -27.55 10.69 18.98
C LEU A 166 -27.14 11.25 20.33
#